data_AF-A0A6S7IX14-F1
#
_entry.id   AF-A0A6S7IX14-F1
#
_cell.length_a   1.000
_cell.length_b   1.000
_cell.length_c   1.000
_cell.angle_alpha   90.00
_cell.angle_beta   90.00
_cell.angle_gamma   90.00
#
_symmetry.space_group_name_H-M   'P 1'
#
loop_
_entity.id
_entity.type
_entity.pdbx_description
1 polymer ?
#
loop_
_entity_poly.entity_id
_entity_poly.type
_entity_poly.pdbx_seq_one_letter_code
_entity_poly.pdbx_strand_id
1 'polypeptide(L)'
;MIVFDEVHKVFDRQKCFREAYNSLENVKKQFPGIPIMALTATLGNASIDKLCKDYLNLPVLIKGSINHNNIKLNIGNYQVQRKKKKANNDDGVIGTWDSLSDSLIRHIGDSYAIVFMDFANEVKDFSLCLKKKSDIEIMSFYGKGMRETEKAKVVQDFNDQKFQVLCATESYEVGVHNPRVDFVVRIGCMSNMNVLLQEFGRAGRGEENIAVGLLLVNKHKDDQRLGYWLKGCDTADRNRITNDYMACWKWIYSIYVGNCLRDGVLKYYEEDVICPLVEADDCCSSCELGLEKDFDIQHALILLFKTINELEDVLMKKNRRSVSNKDDILVARCKTGLVGI
;
A
#
# COMPACT_ATOMS: atom_id res chain seq x y z
N MET A 1 -11.43 -23.41 25.32
CA MET A 1 -10.79 -22.12 24.98
C MET A 1 -11.50 -21.58 23.74
N ILE A 2 -11.76 -20.28 23.68
CA ILE A 2 -12.34 -19.58 22.53
C ILE A 2 -11.22 -18.74 21.91
N VAL A 3 -11.08 -18.76 20.59
CA VAL A 3 -10.07 -17.97 19.87
C VAL A 3 -10.78 -16.98 18.95
N PHE A 4 -10.49 -15.69 19.13
CA PHE A 4 -10.88 -14.63 18.21
C PHE A 4 -9.66 -14.29 17.35
N ASP A 5 -9.72 -14.68 16.09
CA ASP A 5 -8.71 -14.29 15.11
C ASP A 5 -9.15 -13.00 14.39
N GLU A 6 -8.17 -12.20 13.95
CA GLU A 6 -8.37 -10.90 13.30
C GLU A 6 -9.31 -9.95 14.07
N VAL A 7 -9.13 -9.87 15.39
CA VAL A 7 -10.03 -9.10 16.26
C VAL A 7 -10.01 -7.59 15.97
N HIS A 8 -9.05 -7.09 15.17
CA HIS A 8 -9.07 -5.71 14.69
C HIS A 8 -10.33 -5.37 13.91
N LYS A 9 -10.98 -6.37 13.29
CA LYS A 9 -12.23 -6.21 12.56
C LYS A 9 -13.41 -5.76 13.44
N VAL A 10 -13.31 -5.91 14.77
CA VAL A 10 -14.26 -5.29 15.73
C VAL A 10 -14.29 -3.77 15.58
N PHE A 11 -13.13 -3.18 15.30
CA PHE A 11 -12.93 -1.73 15.25
C PHE A 11 -13.10 -1.16 13.83
N ASP A 12 -13.12 -2.03 12.82
CA ASP A 12 -13.44 -1.66 11.45
C ASP A 12 -14.92 -1.29 11.31
N ARG A 13 -15.20 -0.07 10.84
CA ARG A 13 -16.55 0.51 10.81
C ARG A 13 -17.41 0.06 9.62
N GLN A 14 -17.09 -1.04 8.95
CA GLN A 14 -18.00 -1.58 7.93
C GLN A 14 -19.29 -2.05 8.61
N LYS A 15 -20.44 -1.43 8.28
CA LYS A 15 -21.74 -1.61 8.96
C LYS A 15 -22.09 -3.08 9.28
N CYS A 16 -21.86 -3.99 8.34
CA CYS A 16 -22.21 -5.41 8.49
C CYS A 16 -21.29 -6.17 9.47
N PHE A 17 -20.04 -5.76 9.63
CA PHE A 17 -19.09 -6.41 10.56
C PHE A 17 -19.36 -6.01 12.01
N ARG A 18 -19.75 -4.75 12.23
CA ARG A 18 -19.97 -4.20 13.58
C ARG A 18 -21.05 -4.94 14.37
N GLU A 19 -22.14 -5.35 13.73
CA GLU A 19 -23.25 -6.02 14.43
C GLU A 19 -22.86 -7.41 14.96
N ALA A 20 -22.15 -8.21 14.14
CA ALA A 20 -21.65 -9.51 14.56
C ALA A 20 -20.61 -9.39 15.69
N TYR A 21 -19.69 -8.43 15.61
CA TYR A 21 -18.63 -8.28 16.60
C TYR A 21 -19.08 -7.60 17.90
N ASN A 22 -20.08 -6.71 17.88
CA ASN A 22 -20.71 -6.20 19.11
C ASN A 22 -21.27 -7.33 19.98
N SER A 23 -21.71 -8.43 19.38
CA SER A 23 -22.17 -9.60 20.14
C SER A 23 -21.04 -10.27 20.94
N LEU A 24 -19.78 -10.10 20.54
CA LEU A 24 -18.62 -10.68 21.22
C LEU A 24 -18.36 -10.06 22.59
N GLU A 25 -18.81 -8.83 22.84
CA GLU A 25 -18.69 -8.17 24.15
C GLU A 25 -19.32 -9.02 25.27
N ASN A 26 -20.33 -9.81 24.94
CA ASN A 26 -21.04 -10.66 25.90
C ASN A 26 -20.47 -12.08 26.00
N VAL A 27 -19.57 -12.50 25.10
CA VAL A 27 -19.06 -13.89 25.09
C VAL A 27 -18.31 -14.21 26.38
N LYS A 28 -17.48 -13.28 26.89
CA LYS A 28 -16.79 -13.51 28.16
C LYS A 28 -17.75 -13.58 29.35
N LYS A 29 -18.84 -12.82 29.32
CA LYS A 29 -19.90 -12.83 30.34
C LYS A 29 -20.72 -14.13 30.31
N GLN A 30 -21.00 -14.66 29.11
CA GLN A 30 -21.74 -15.91 28.92
C GLN A 30 -20.91 -17.15 29.27
N PHE A 31 -19.60 -17.10 29.06
CA PHE A 31 -18.68 -18.22 29.30
C PHE A 31 -17.53 -17.83 30.25
N PRO A 32 -17.81 -17.50 31.53
CA PRO A 32 -16.81 -16.95 32.45
C PRO A 32 -15.63 -17.89 32.68
N GLY A 33 -15.89 -19.21 32.76
CA GLY A 33 -14.89 -20.26 32.97
C GLY A 33 -14.08 -20.66 31.73
N ILE A 34 -14.37 -20.09 30.54
CA ILE A 34 -13.63 -20.43 29.31
C ILE A 34 -12.57 -19.35 29.04
N PRO A 35 -11.28 -19.72 28.88
CA PRO A 35 -10.25 -18.79 28.44
C PRO A 35 -10.52 -18.30 27.01
N ILE A 36 -10.31 -17.00 26.79
CA ILE A 36 -10.42 -16.38 25.47
C ILE A 36 -9.03 -15.90 25.05
N MET A 37 -8.61 -16.25 23.84
CA MET A 37 -7.41 -15.74 23.18
C MET A 37 -7.86 -14.85 22.03
N ALA A 38 -7.36 -13.61 21.97
CA ALA A 38 -7.64 -12.70 20.87
C ALA A 38 -6.33 -12.37 20.14
N LEU A 39 -6.34 -12.55 18.82
CA LEU A 39 -5.19 -12.37 17.95
C LEU A 39 -5.44 -11.21 16.99
N THR A 40 -4.43 -10.36 16.83
CA THR A 40 -4.43 -9.25 15.87
C THR A 40 -3.02 -8.77 15.62
N ALA A 41 -2.77 -8.33 14.38
CA ALA A 41 -1.52 -7.69 13.99
C ALA A 41 -1.59 -6.15 14.08
N THR A 42 -2.77 -5.54 13.97
CA THR A 42 -2.90 -4.13 13.57
C THR A 42 -3.94 -3.34 14.35
N LEU A 43 -3.78 -3.27 15.68
CA LEU A 43 -4.58 -2.38 16.53
C LEU A 43 -3.71 -1.30 17.19
N GLY A 44 -4.16 -0.05 17.11
CA GLY A 44 -3.57 1.05 17.88
C GLY A 44 -3.89 0.92 19.37
N ASN A 45 -3.08 1.56 20.23
CA ASN A 45 -3.14 1.42 21.68
C ASN A 45 -4.54 1.70 22.25
N ALA A 46 -5.23 2.75 21.77
CA ALA A 46 -6.59 3.07 22.20
C ALA A 46 -7.62 1.96 21.89
N SER A 47 -7.45 1.24 20.78
CA SER A 47 -8.34 0.12 20.41
C SER A 47 -7.99 -1.14 21.20
N ILE A 48 -6.70 -1.38 21.48
CA ILE A 48 -6.25 -2.45 22.38
C ILE A 48 -6.83 -2.24 23.78
N ASP A 49 -6.75 -1.04 24.33
CA ASP A 49 -7.31 -0.70 25.64
C ASP A 49 -8.81 -0.99 25.70
N LYS A 50 -9.53 -0.61 24.64
CA LYS A 50 -10.96 -0.86 24.53
C LYS A 50 -11.25 -2.36 24.42
N LEU A 51 -10.49 -3.11 23.63
CA LEU A 51 -10.62 -4.57 23.51
C LEU A 51 -10.44 -5.25 24.88
N CYS A 52 -9.36 -4.90 25.57
CA CYS A 52 -9.01 -5.45 26.86
C CYS A 52 -10.09 -5.17 27.92
N LYS A 53 -10.60 -3.93 27.98
CA LYS A 53 -11.60 -3.51 28.97
C LYS A 53 -12.99 -4.04 28.65
N ASP A 54 -13.48 -3.79 27.44
CA ASP A 54 -14.89 -3.99 27.11
C ASP A 54 -15.19 -5.45 26.72
N TYR A 55 -14.24 -6.19 26.12
CA TYR A 55 -14.50 -7.50 25.53
C TYR A 55 -13.86 -8.67 26.28
N LEU A 56 -12.65 -8.47 26.84
CA LEU A 56 -11.83 -9.56 27.36
C LEU A 56 -11.64 -9.55 28.89
N ASN A 57 -12.14 -8.53 29.57
CA ASN A 57 -12.03 -8.34 31.02
C ASN A 57 -10.57 -8.36 31.52
N LEU A 58 -9.76 -7.44 31.00
CA LEU A 58 -8.35 -7.23 31.35
C LEU A 58 -7.50 -8.50 31.20
N PRO A 59 -7.34 -9.02 29.97
CA PRO A 59 -6.54 -10.21 29.71
C PRO A 59 -5.04 -9.93 29.91
N VAL A 60 -4.25 -11.01 29.93
CA VAL A 60 -2.80 -10.89 29.73
C VAL A 60 -2.56 -10.38 28.30
N LEU A 61 -1.92 -9.22 28.18
CA LEU A 61 -1.55 -8.62 26.90
C LEU A 61 -0.12 -9.01 26.54
N ILE A 62 0.04 -9.67 25.41
CA ILE A 62 1.34 -9.97 24.80
C ILE A 62 1.42 -9.17 23.50
N LYS A 63 2.36 -8.23 23.41
CA LYS A 63 2.60 -7.41 22.22
C LYS A 63 4.00 -7.72 21.69
N GLY A 64 4.08 -8.26 20.48
CA GLY A 64 5.33 -8.32 19.71
C GLY A 64 5.61 -6.98 19.04
N SER A 65 6.88 -6.70 18.73
CA SER A 65 7.22 -5.51 17.94
C SER A 65 6.82 -5.71 16.47
N ILE A 66 6.33 -4.65 15.84
CA ILE A 66 6.12 -4.61 14.39
C ILE A 66 7.43 -4.43 13.61
N ASN A 67 8.56 -4.22 14.29
CA ASN A 67 9.84 -3.96 13.65
C ASN A 67 10.47 -5.23 13.08
N HIS A 68 10.22 -5.51 11.80
CA HIS A 68 10.95 -6.52 11.04
C HIS A 68 12.26 -5.94 10.50
N ASN A 69 13.31 -5.95 11.32
CA ASN A 69 14.62 -5.35 11.01
C ASN A 69 15.29 -5.94 9.76
N ASN A 70 14.94 -7.16 9.38
CA ASN A 70 15.47 -7.87 8.21
C ASN A 70 14.71 -7.58 6.90
N ILE A 71 13.87 -6.54 6.84
CA ILE A 71 13.15 -6.15 5.62
C ILE A 71 13.49 -4.72 5.24
N LYS A 72 14.32 -4.53 4.21
CA LYS A 72 14.67 -3.21 3.67
C LYS A 72 13.46 -2.55 3.01
N LEU A 73 13.11 -1.34 3.45
CA LEU A 73 11.93 -0.61 2.94
C LEU A 73 12.31 0.37 1.83
N ASN A 74 11.79 0.18 0.61
CA ASN A 74 12.11 1.00 -0.55
C ASN A 74 10.85 1.63 -1.16
N ILE A 75 10.99 2.88 -1.63
CA ILE A 75 9.95 3.56 -2.39
C ILE A 75 10.50 3.95 -3.76
N GLY A 76 9.81 3.54 -4.81
CA GLY A 76 10.09 3.91 -6.19
C GLY A 76 8.89 4.55 -6.87
N ASN A 77 9.10 5.08 -8.06
CA ASN A 77 8.03 5.61 -8.90
C ASN A 77 7.79 4.68 -10.09
N TYR A 78 6.54 4.54 -10.52
CA TYR A 78 6.21 3.88 -11.79
C TYR A 78 5.46 4.82 -12.72
N GLN A 79 5.63 4.61 -14.02
CA GLN A 79 4.87 5.30 -15.06
C GLN A 79 4.08 4.31 -15.88
N VAL A 80 2.88 4.72 -16.28
CA VAL A 80 2.02 3.95 -17.16
C VAL A 80 2.01 4.63 -18.52
N GLN A 81 2.48 3.92 -19.55
CA GLN A 81 2.42 4.44 -20.91
C GLN A 81 1.02 4.26 -21.47
N ARG A 82 0.33 5.36 -21.79
CA ARG A 82 -0.88 5.32 -22.62
C ARG A 82 -0.46 5.25 -24.10
N LYS A 83 -0.21 4.05 -24.63
CA LYS A 83 -0.13 3.88 -26.09
C LYS A 83 -1.55 4.05 -26.66
N LYS A 84 -1.74 4.97 -27.62
CA LYS A 84 -2.98 5.06 -28.40
C LYS A 84 -3.18 3.70 -29.09
N LYS A 85 -4.36 3.09 -28.93
CA LYS A 85 -4.73 1.86 -29.66
C LYS A 85 -4.44 2.08 -31.15
N LYS A 86 -3.44 1.37 -31.72
CA LYS A 86 -3.34 1.25 -33.17
C LYS A 86 -4.52 0.39 -33.61
N ALA A 87 -5.31 0.91 -34.56
CA ALA A 87 -6.61 0.35 -34.93
C ALA A 87 -6.57 -1.04 -35.60
N ASN A 88 -5.40 -1.62 -35.89
CA ASN A 88 -5.28 -2.87 -36.64
C ASN A 88 -4.18 -3.79 -36.07
N ASN A 89 -4.39 -4.39 -34.91
CA ASN A 89 -3.80 -5.68 -34.56
C ASN A 89 -4.49 -6.24 -33.30
N ASP A 90 -4.88 -7.50 -33.37
CA ASP A 90 -5.70 -8.23 -32.39
C ASP A 90 -4.98 -8.56 -31.06
N ASP A 91 -3.80 -7.98 -30.80
CA ASP A 91 -3.00 -8.23 -29.59
C ASP A 91 -3.25 -7.16 -28.52
N GLY A 92 -4.52 -6.93 -28.18
CA GLY A 92 -5.08 -5.76 -27.48
C GLY A 92 -4.63 -5.44 -26.04
N VAL A 93 -3.46 -5.89 -25.57
CA VAL A 93 -3.01 -5.76 -24.17
C VAL A 93 -1.59 -5.19 -24.02
N ILE A 94 -0.80 -5.10 -25.09
CA ILE A 94 0.65 -4.85 -25.00
C ILE A 94 0.93 -3.34 -25.00
N GLY A 95 1.28 -2.76 -23.85
CA GLY A 95 1.70 -1.36 -23.80
C GLY A 95 1.66 -0.68 -22.45
N THR A 96 0.64 -0.96 -21.64
CA THR A 96 0.38 -0.20 -20.41
C THR A 96 1.47 -0.42 -19.36
N TRP A 97 1.95 -1.66 -19.25
CA TRP A 97 2.88 -2.08 -18.22
C TRP A 97 4.27 -2.47 -18.75
N ASP A 98 4.53 -2.34 -20.06
CA ASP A 98 5.77 -2.83 -20.70
C ASP A 98 7.03 -2.31 -19.98
N SER A 99 7.13 -0.97 -19.85
CA SER A 99 8.28 -0.32 -19.23
C SER A 99 8.46 -0.69 -17.76
N LEU A 100 7.35 -0.88 -17.05
CA LEU A 100 7.38 -1.26 -15.64
C LEU A 100 7.83 -2.71 -15.50
N SER A 101 7.34 -3.59 -16.37
CA SER A 101 7.68 -5.02 -16.39
C SER A 101 9.18 -5.22 -16.63
N ASP A 102 9.74 -4.49 -17.61
CA ASP A 102 11.19 -4.54 -17.93
C ASP A 102 12.07 -4.06 -16.77
N SER A 103 11.62 -3.05 -16.03
CA SER A 103 12.31 -2.59 -14.82
C SER A 103 12.17 -3.59 -13.69
N LEU A 104 10.97 -4.12 -13.48
CA LEU A 104 10.66 -4.97 -12.35
C LEU A 104 11.36 -6.32 -12.44
N ILE A 105 11.42 -6.95 -13.62
CA ILE A 105 12.15 -8.21 -13.82
C ILE A 105 13.62 -8.07 -13.41
N ARG A 106 14.25 -6.94 -13.74
CA ARG A 106 15.64 -6.66 -13.34
C ARG A 106 15.81 -6.50 -11.83
N HIS A 107 14.80 -5.95 -11.14
CA HIS A 107 14.82 -5.86 -9.67
C HIS A 107 14.52 -7.20 -9.02
N ILE A 108 13.65 -8.03 -9.61
CA ILE A 108 13.33 -9.36 -9.10
C ILE A 108 14.58 -10.25 -9.20
N GLY A 109 15.25 -10.29 -10.35
CA GLY A 109 16.42 -11.15 -10.53
C GLY A 109 16.10 -12.61 -10.17
N ASP A 110 16.87 -13.19 -9.26
CA ASP A 110 16.70 -14.55 -8.75
C ASP A 110 15.82 -14.64 -7.48
N SER A 111 15.30 -13.50 -7.00
CA SER A 111 14.51 -13.41 -5.77
C SER A 111 13.18 -14.15 -5.89
N TYR A 112 12.71 -14.74 -4.79
CA TYR A 112 11.40 -15.36 -4.71
C TYR A 112 10.35 -14.33 -4.31
N ALA A 113 9.50 -13.93 -5.28
CA ALA A 113 8.81 -12.65 -5.19
C ALA A 113 7.28 -12.72 -5.15
N ILE A 114 6.67 -11.77 -4.44
CA ILE A 114 5.24 -11.47 -4.53
C ILE A 114 5.04 -10.04 -5.01
N VAL A 115 4.19 -9.86 -6.01
CA VAL A 115 3.80 -8.55 -6.55
C VAL A 115 2.33 -8.29 -6.27
N PHE A 116 2.04 -7.36 -5.36
CA PHE A 116 0.70 -6.95 -4.97
C PHE A 116 0.16 -5.78 -5.81
N MET A 117 -1.13 -5.87 -6.18
CA MET A 117 -1.89 -4.81 -6.84
C MET A 117 -3.36 -4.86 -6.38
N ASP A 118 -4.08 -3.74 -6.41
CA ASP A 118 -5.46 -3.71 -5.89
C ASP A 118 -6.48 -4.47 -6.76
N PHE A 119 -6.30 -4.47 -8.09
CA PHE A 119 -7.35 -4.87 -9.02
C PHE A 119 -7.02 -6.15 -9.79
N ALA A 120 -7.98 -7.09 -9.81
CA ALA A 120 -7.84 -8.39 -10.46
C ALA A 120 -7.49 -8.29 -11.96
N ASN A 121 -8.04 -7.30 -12.67
CA ASN A 121 -7.68 -7.06 -14.08
C ASN A 121 -6.24 -6.54 -14.23
N GLU A 122 -5.80 -5.64 -13.34
CA GLU A 122 -4.40 -5.18 -13.35
C GLU A 122 -3.44 -6.34 -13.07
N VAL A 123 -3.75 -7.23 -12.12
CA VAL A 123 -2.96 -8.43 -11.83
C VAL A 123 -2.87 -9.36 -13.06
N LYS A 124 -3.99 -9.62 -13.74
CA LYS A 124 -3.99 -10.45 -14.96
C LYS A 124 -3.15 -9.82 -16.07
N ASP A 125 -3.40 -8.55 -16.38
CA ASP A 125 -2.70 -7.85 -17.45
C ASP A 125 -1.19 -7.74 -17.15
N PHE A 126 -0.83 -7.44 -15.90
CA PHE A 126 0.55 -7.31 -15.47
C PHE A 126 1.30 -8.65 -15.50
N SER A 127 0.67 -9.72 -15.01
CA SER A 127 1.27 -11.07 -15.04
C SER A 127 1.53 -11.55 -16.47
N LEU A 128 0.63 -11.26 -17.42
CA LEU A 128 0.84 -11.55 -18.85
C LEU A 128 1.98 -10.73 -19.44
N CYS A 129 2.12 -9.46 -19.05
CA CYS A 129 3.24 -8.63 -19.49
C CYS A 129 4.57 -9.16 -18.96
N LEU A 130 4.66 -9.54 -17.68
CA LEU A 130 5.89 -10.10 -17.11
C LEU A 130 6.29 -11.41 -17.82
N LYS A 131 5.34 -12.34 -18.04
CA LYS A 131 5.58 -13.61 -18.76
C LYS A 131 6.12 -13.43 -20.18
N LYS A 132 5.78 -12.32 -20.84
CA LYS A 132 6.26 -12.02 -22.20
C LYS A 132 7.68 -11.45 -22.21
N LYS A 133 8.17 -10.98 -21.06
CA LYS A 133 9.42 -10.22 -20.94
C LYS A 133 10.55 -11.02 -20.29
N SER A 134 10.25 -12.14 -19.66
CA SER A 134 11.24 -13.07 -19.13
C SER A 134 10.75 -14.51 -19.17
N ASP A 135 11.69 -15.44 -19.09
CA ASP A 135 11.43 -16.87 -18.91
C ASP A 135 11.14 -17.23 -17.43
N ILE A 136 10.88 -16.22 -16.59
CA ILE A 136 10.53 -16.43 -15.20
C ILE A 136 9.15 -17.08 -15.14
N GLU A 137 9.01 -18.10 -14.30
CA GLU A 137 7.71 -18.73 -14.05
C GLU A 137 6.87 -17.85 -13.12
N ILE A 138 5.68 -17.46 -13.60
CA ILE A 138 4.80 -16.47 -12.96
C ILE A 138 3.39 -17.02 -12.87
N MET A 139 2.72 -16.84 -11.74
CA MET A 139 1.29 -17.12 -11.60
C MET A 139 0.56 -15.92 -11.02
N SER A 140 -0.77 -15.91 -11.16
CA SER A 140 -1.62 -14.85 -10.62
C SER A 140 -2.63 -15.36 -9.60
N PHE A 141 -2.92 -14.56 -8.57
CA PHE A 141 -3.92 -14.83 -7.55
C PHE A 141 -4.75 -13.58 -7.27
N TYR A 142 -6.02 -13.58 -7.66
CA TYR A 142 -6.91 -12.41 -7.50
C TYR A 142 -8.22 -12.74 -6.79
N GLY A 143 -8.36 -13.96 -6.26
CA GLY A 143 -9.46 -14.39 -5.42
C GLY A 143 -10.80 -14.45 -6.16
N LYS A 144 -11.53 -13.33 -6.22
CA LYS A 144 -12.85 -13.27 -6.85
C LYS A 144 -12.75 -13.53 -8.36
N GLY A 145 -13.41 -14.57 -8.83
CA GLY A 145 -13.35 -15.01 -10.23
C GLY A 145 -12.30 -16.10 -10.51
N MET A 146 -11.63 -16.62 -9.48
CA MET A 146 -10.87 -17.89 -9.54
C MET A 146 -11.71 -19.02 -8.97
N ARG A 147 -11.53 -20.23 -9.50
CA ARG A 147 -12.14 -21.43 -8.92
C ARG A 147 -11.41 -21.80 -7.64
N GLU A 148 -12.09 -22.41 -6.67
CA GLU A 148 -11.45 -22.78 -5.39
C GLU A 148 -10.29 -23.77 -5.59
N THR A 149 -10.45 -24.72 -6.52
CA THR A 149 -9.40 -25.66 -6.93
C THR A 149 -8.18 -24.96 -7.53
N GLU A 150 -8.40 -23.85 -8.26
CA GLU A 150 -7.33 -23.07 -8.87
C GLU A 150 -6.56 -22.28 -7.80
N LYS A 151 -7.28 -21.65 -6.85
CA LYS A 151 -6.66 -20.97 -5.71
C LYS A 151 -5.78 -21.92 -4.90
N ALA A 152 -6.32 -23.08 -4.52
CA ALA A 152 -5.60 -24.08 -3.76
C ALA A 152 -4.34 -24.56 -4.51
N LYS A 153 -4.47 -24.79 -5.83
CA LYS A 153 -3.33 -25.17 -6.66
C LYS A 153 -2.26 -24.09 -6.72
N VAL A 154 -2.62 -22.83 -6.95
CA VAL A 154 -1.63 -21.72 -7.01
C VAL A 154 -0.91 -21.57 -5.67
N VAL A 155 -1.62 -21.64 -4.55
CA VAL A 155 -1.04 -21.61 -3.21
C VAL A 155 -0.07 -22.77 -3.00
N GLN A 156 -0.48 -23.99 -3.36
CA GLN A 156 0.36 -25.16 -3.23
C GLN A 156 1.60 -25.07 -4.13
N ASP A 157 1.43 -24.73 -5.41
CA ASP A 157 2.52 -24.60 -6.37
C ASP A 157 3.51 -23.50 -5.95
N PHE A 158 3.04 -22.44 -5.29
CA PHE A 158 3.89 -21.39 -4.70
C PHE A 158 4.62 -21.86 -3.44
N ASN A 159 4.07 -22.77 -2.64
CA ASN A 159 4.80 -23.33 -1.50
C ASN A 159 5.84 -24.38 -1.96
N ASP A 160 5.47 -25.15 -2.99
CA ASP A 160 6.31 -26.18 -3.62
C ASP A 160 7.41 -25.61 -4.54
N GLN A 161 7.50 -24.27 -4.67
CA GLN A 161 8.48 -23.57 -5.53
C GLN A 161 8.41 -23.98 -7.01
N LYS A 162 7.21 -24.23 -7.53
CA LYS A 162 7.04 -24.56 -8.96
C LYS A 162 7.11 -23.33 -9.87
N PHE A 163 7.04 -22.14 -9.30
CA PHE A 163 7.18 -20.88 -10.01
C PHE A 163 7.77 -19.82 -9.06
N GLN A 164 8.43 -18.80 -9.61
CA GLN A 164 9.24 -17.85 -8.84
C GLN A 164 8.44 -16.63 -8.37
N VAL A 165 7.49 -16.14 -9.19
CA VAL A 165 6.79 -14.87 -8.92
C VAL A 165 5.29 -15.05 -8.85
N LEU A 166 4.70 -14.59 -7.75
CA LEU A 166 3.25 -14.52 -7.57
C LEU A 166 2.75 -13.08 -7.76
N CYS A 167 1.95 -12.82 -8.78
CA CYS A 167 1.20 -11.56 -8.89
C CYS A 167 -0.16 -11.70 -8.18
N ALA A 168 -0.40 -10.94 -7.12
CA ALA A 168 -1.57 -11.12 -6.28
C ALA A 168 -2.35 -9.82 -6.03
N THR A 169 -3.63 -9.96 -5.69
CA THR A 169 -4.36 -8.92 -4.96
C THR A 169 -4.30 -9.18 -3.45
N GLU A 170 -4.78 -8.23 -2.66
CA GLU A 170 -5.01 -8.36 -1.21
C GLU A 170 -5.78 -9.65 -0.85
N SER A 171 -6.54 -10.24 -1.79
CA SER A 171 -7.20 -11.53 -1.53
C SER A 171 -6.26 -12.70 -1.21
N TYR A 172 -4.96 -12.60 -1.51
CA TYR A 172 -3.93 -13.57 -1.12
C TYR A 172 -3.53 -13.38 0.36
N GLU A 173 -4.51 -13.27 1.26
CA GLU A 173 -4.25 -12.80 2.62
C GLU A 173 -4.14 -13.89 3.69
N VAL A 174 -4.69 -15.09 3.52
CA VAL A 174 -4.91 -15.97 4.69
C VAL A 174 -3.99 -17.19 4.70
N GLY A 175 -3.09 -17.25 5.70
CA GLY A 175 -2.47 -18.49 6.19
C GLY A 175 -1.29 -19.07 5.40
N VAL A 176 -0.88 -18.44 4.29
CA VAL A 176 0.23 -18.94 3.47
C VAL A 176 1.54 -18.32 3.91
N HIS A 177 2.32 -19.09 4.67
CA HIS A 177 3.67 -18.74 5.11
C HIS A 177 4.68 -19.41 4.17
N ASN A 178 5.34 -18.64 3.32
CA ASN A 178 6.50 -19.14 2.57
C ASN A 178 7.76 -18.45 3.11
N PRO A 179 8.63 -19.16 3.86
CA PRO A 179 9.83 -18.57 4.47
C PRO A 179 10.86 -18.07 3.44
N ARG A 180 10.74 -18.49 2.18
CA ARG A 180 11.69 -18.16 1.11
C ARG A 180 11.38 -16.84 0.41
N VAL A 181 10.22 -16.24 0.67
CA VAL A 181 9.91 -14.94 0.08
C VAL A 181 10.87 -13.91 0.63
N ASP A 182 11.69 -13.35 -0.25
CA ASP A 182 12.71 -12.36 0.05
C ASP A 182 12.47 -11.04 -0.71
N PHE A 183 11.50 -11.01 -1.64
CA PHE A 183 11.14 -9.78 -2.33
C PHE A 183 9.61 -9.58 -2.42
N VAL A 184 9.11 -8.50 -1.82
CA VAL A 184 7.70 -8.12 -1.94
C VAL A 184 7.60 -6.75 -2.59
N VAL A 185 6.75 -6.64 -3.60
CA VAL A 185 6.54 -5.43 -4.36
C VAL A 185 5.07 -5.06 -4.30
N ARG A 186 4.73 -3.83 -3.96
CA ARG A 186 3.38 -3.29 -4.13
C ARG A 186 3.36 -2.26 -5.24
N ILE A 187 2.47 -2.43 -6.21
CA ILE A 187 2.24 -1.44 -7.28
C ILE A 187 0.96 -0.68 -6.98
N GLY A 188 1.13 0.62 -6.71
CA GLY A 188 0.07 1.53 -6.33
C GLY A 188 0.10 1.88 -4.85
N CYS A 189 -0.28 3.11 -4.53
CA CYS A 189 -0.44 3.57 -3.15
C CYS A 189 -1.42 2.66 -2.37
N MET A 190 -1.09 2.40 -1.10
CA MET A 190 -1.87 1.56 -0.20
C MET A 190 -3.17 2.27 0.24
N SER A 191 -4.18 1.47 0.58
CA SER A 191 -5.43 2.00 1.13
C SER A 191 -5.30 2.50 2.56
N ASN A 192 -4.37 1.92 3.33
CA ASN A 192 -4.04 2.26 4.71
C ASN A 192 -2.66 1.69 5.09
N MET A 193 -2.11 2.09 6.24
CA MET A 193 -0.76 1.66 6.67
C MET A 193 -0.67 0.17 7.06
N ASN A 194 -1.77 -0.49 7.41
CA ASN A 194 -1.76 -1.91 7.79
C ASN A 194 -1.39 -2.79 6.59
N VAL A 195 -1.78 -2.37 5.39
CA VAL A 195 -1.42 -3.06 4.14
C VAL A 195 0.09 -3.19 4.00
N LEU A 196 0.86 -2.16 4.40
CA LEU A 196 2.32 -2.20 4.38
C LEU A 196 2.84 -3.36 5.24
N LEU A 197 2.37 -3.45 6.49
CA LEU A 197 2.82 -4.47 7.44
C LEU A 197 2.41 -5.87 6.98
N GLN A 198 1.18 -6.02 6.50
CA GLN A 198 0.64 -7.30 6.08
C GLN A 198 1.32 -7.84 4.82
N GLU A 199 1.58 -6.98 3.83
CA GLU A 199 2.22 -7.38 2.58
C GLU A 199 3.72 -7.55 2.76
N PHE A 200 4.42 -6.54 3.27
CA PHE A 200 5.88 -6.61 3.36
C PHE A 200 6.33 -7.61 4.42
N GLY A 201 5.55 -7.82 5.49
CA GLY A 201 5.78 -8.89 6.47
C GLY A 201 5.61 -10.32 5.94
N ARG A 202 5.30 -10.50 4.65
CA ARG A 202 5.42 -11.80 3.96
C ARG A 202 6.85 -12.09 3.55
N ALA A 203 7.69 -11.06 3.41
CA ALA A 203 9.10 -11.20 3.12
C ALA A 203 9.91 -11.48 4.40
N GLY A 204 11.08 -12.07 4.27
CA GLY A 204 12.07 -12.16 5.36
C GLY A 204 11.71 -13.13 6.47
N ARG A 205 10.72 -14.00 6.29
CA ARG A 205 10.33 -14.96 7.34
C ARG A 205 11.33 -16.09 7.58
N GLY A 206 12.25 -16.31 6.63
CA GLY A 206 13.36 -17.24 6.80
C GLY A 206 14.46 -16.75 7.73
N GLU A 207 14.47 -15.46 8.12
CA GLU A 207 15.44 -14.78 9.00
C GLU A 207 16.93 -14.83 8.58
N GLU A 208 17.31 -15.69 7.62
CA GLU A 208 18.69 -15.88 7.17
C GLU A 208 19.20 -14.76 6.25
N ASN A 209 18.31 -14.06 5.54
CA ASN A 209 18.66 -13.01 4.57
C ASN A 209 17.85 -11.72 4.77
N ILE A 210 18.43 -10.60 4.32
CA ILE A 210 17.73 -9.32 4.23
C ILE A 210 16.76 -9.40 3.06
N ALA A 211 15.47 -9.31 3.37
CA ALA A 211 14.42 -9.21 2.38
C ALA A 211 14.20 -7.76 1.96
N VAL A 212 13.53 -7.55 0.83
CA VAL A 212 13.24 -6.22 0.29
C VAL A 212 11.73 -6.04 0.14
N GLY A 213 11.22 -4.94 0.68
CA GLY A 213 9.87 -4.43 0.43
C GLY A 213 9.94 -3.20 -0.46
N LEU A 214 9.34 -3.25 -1.66
CA LEU A 214 9.36 -2.16 -2.64
C LEU A 214 7.95 -1.64 -2.92
N LEU A 215 7.68 -0.38 -2.55
CA LEU A 215 6.45 0.30 -2.90
C LEU A 215 6.67 1.16 -4.15
N LEU A 216 5.91 0.88 -5.20
CA LEU A 216 5.93 1.65 -6.45
C LEU A 216 4.70 2.54 -6.53
N VAL A 217 4.91 3.86 -6.52
CA VAL A 217 3.82 4.84 -6.56
C VAL A 217 3.77 5.62 -7.87
N ASN A 218 2.58 6.06 -8.25
CA ASN A 218 2.34 6.98 -9.35
C ASN A 218 1.41 8.09 -8.87
N LYS A 219 1.99 9.26 -8.58
CA LYS A 219 1.29 10.43 -8.06
C LYS A 219 0.08 10.87 -8.90
N HIS A 220 0.07 10.61 -10.21
CA HIS A 220 -1.02 11.03 -11.09
C HIS A 220 -2.12 9.98 -11.25
N LYS A 221 -1.79 8.70 -11.07
CA LYS A 221 -2.73 7.58 -11.25
C LYS A 221 -3.31 7.10 -9.91
N ASP A 222 -2.48 7.02 -8.87
CA ASP A 222 -2.88 6.40 -7.61
C ASP A 222 -3.90 7.23 -6.83
N ASP A 223 -3.90 8.55 -6.95
CA ASP A 223 -4.94 9.41 -6.38
C ASP A 223 -6.35 9.11 -6.88
N GLN A 224 -6.46 8.45 -8.04
CA GLN A 224 -7.74 8.00 -8.58
C GLN A 224 -8.28 6.75 -7.86
N ARG A 225 -7.41 5.99 -7.16
CA ARG A 225 -7.79 4.79 -6.38
C ARG A 225 -8.66 5.17 -5.18
N LEU A 226 -8.39 6.31 -4.54
CA LEU A 226 -9.24 6.82 -3.46
C LEU A 226 -10.69 6.99 -3.93
N GLY A 227 -10.89 7.56 -5.12
CA GLY A 227 -12.23 7.70 -5.72
C GLY A 227 -12.94 6.36 -5.92
N TYR A 228 -12.22 5.26 -6.14
CA TYR A 228 -12.79 3.91 -6.19
C TYR A 228 -13.21 3.42 -4.80
N TRP A 229 -12.34 3.55 -3.78
CA TRP A 229 -12.63 3.09 -2.42
C TRP A 229 -13.75 3.87 -1.73
N LEU A 230 -13.99 5.12 -2.11
CA LEU A 230 -15.07 5.95 -1.56
C LEU A 230 -16.45 5.72 -2.19
N LYS A 231 -16.56 4.84 -3.20
CA LYS A 231 -17.84 4.53 -3.86
C LYS A 231 -18.77 3.80 -2.91
N GLY A 232 -19.99 4.31 -2.76
CA GLY A 232 -21.02 3.70 -1.91
C GLY A 232 -20.80 3.86 -0.40
N CYS A 233 -19.71 4.52 0.04
CA CYS A 233 -19.46 4.82 1.45
C CYS A 233 -20.32 5.96 1.99
N ASP A 234 -20.66 5.89 3.27
CA ASP A 234 -21.25 7.01 3.99
C ASP A 234 -20.20 8.06 4.41
N THR A 235 -20.63 9.17 4.99
CA THR A 235 -19.72 10.28 5.37
C THR A 235 -18.66 9.86 6.38
N ALA A 236 -18.99 9.00 7.34
CA ALA A 236 -18.05 8.57 8.37
C ALA A 236 -16.98 7.66 7.77
N ASP A 237 -17.38 6.70 6.93
CA ASP A 237 -16.46 5.82 6.22
C ASP A 237 -15.57 6.61 5.25
N ARG A 238 -16.13 7.60 4.55
CA ARG A 238 -15.36 8.47 3.64
C ARG A 238 -14.24 9.20 4.36
N ASN A 239 -14.55 9.81 5.51
CA ASN A 239 -13.54 10.53 6.29
C ASN A 239 -12.45 9.59 6.80
N ARG A 240 -12.82 8.40 7.27
CA ARG A 240 -11.86 7.38 7.72
C ARG A 240 -10.94 6.92 6.59
N ILE A 241 -11.49 6.43 5.48
CA ILE A 241 -10.71 5.95 4.33
C ILE A 241 -9.81 7.07 3.79
N THR A 242 -10.30 8.31 3.75
CA THR A 242 -9.50 9.46 3.33
C THR A 242 -8.34 9.70 4.31
N ASN A 243 -8.58 9.66 5.62
CA ASN A 243 -7.53 9.84 6.61
C ASN A 243 -6.47 8.73 6.55
N ASP A 244 -6.90 7.47 6.39
CA ASP A 244 -6.02 6.31 6.24
C ASP A 244 -5.14 6.46 4.99
N TYR A 245 -5.75 6.83 3.85
CA TYR A 245 -5.03 7.09 2.60
C TYR A 245 -4.06 8.28 2.71
N MET A 246 -4.47 9.36 3.40
CA MET A 246 -3.60 10.51 3.65
C MET A 246 -2.41 10.13 4.54
N ALA A 247 -2.58 9.21 5.49
CA ALA A 247 -1.47 8.71 6.30
C ALA A 247 -0.44 7.95 5.45
N CYS A 248 -0.89 7.12 4.49
CA CYS A 248 0.00 6.46 3.53
C CYS A 248 0.84 7.48 2.74
N TRP A 249 0.22 8.53 2.21
CA TRP A 249 0.95 9.56 1.48
C TRP A 249 1.91 10.36 2.36
N LYS A 250 1.53 10.69 3.60
CA LYS A 250 2.44 11.33 4.56
C LYS A 250 3.69 10.49 4.79
N TRP A 251 3.51 9.17 4.96
CA TRP A 251 4.61 8.23 5.07
C TRP A 251 5.45 8.17 3.78
N ILE A 252 4.81 8.04 2.61
CA ILE A 252 5.52 8.02 1.31
C ILE A 252 6.35 9.29 1.11
N TYR A 253 5.80 10.46 1.43
CA TYR A 253 6.48 11.74 1.25
C TYR A 253 7.60 11.99 2.26
N SER A 254 7.70 11.21 3.34
CA SER A 254 8.74 11.38 4.35
C SER A 254 10.15 11.15 3.77
N ILE A 255 10.27 10.36 2.70
CA ILE A 255 11.51 10.16 1.94
C ILE A 255 12.11 11.46 1.39
N TYR A 256 11.26 12.45 1.08
CA TYR A 256 11.74 13.74 0.56
C TYR A 256 12.32 14.63 1.66
N VAL A 257 11.90 14.40 2.91
CA VAL A 257 12.36 15.13 4.10
C VAL A 257 13.57 14.42 4.75
N GLY A 258 13.99 13.27 4.23
CA GLY A 258 15.11 12.49 4.79
C GLY A 258 14.74 11.68 6.03
N ASN A 259 13.44 11.53 6.32
CA ASN A 259 12.99 10.71 7.44
C ASN A 259 13.08 9.23 7.07
N CYS A 260 13.77 8.45 7.91
CA CYS A 260 13.81 7.00 7.82
C CYS A 260 12.39 6.41 7.70
N LEU A 261 12.15 5.62 6.65
CA LEU A 261 10.84 5.03 6.38
C LEU A 261 10.40 4.09 7.51
N ARG A 262 11.34 3.31 8.07
CA ARG A 262 11.08 2.41 9.18
C ARG A 262 10.66 3.16 10.44
N ASP A 263 11.41 4.20 10.80
CA ASP A 263 11.05 5.10 11.92
C ASP A 263 9.66 5.71 11.71
N GLY A 264 9.32 6.11 10.48
CA GLY A 264 7.98 6.56 10.12
C GLY A 264 6.88 5.52 10.40
N VAL A 265 7.13 4.23 10.15
CA VAL A 265 6.18 3.14 10.48
C VAL A 265 6.07 2.96 11.99
N LEU A 266 7.19 2.88 12.71
CA LEU A 266 7.19 2.66 14.17
C LEU A 266 6.45 3.79 14.90
N LYS A 267 6.68 5.04 14.50
CA LYS A 267 5.97 6.21 15.04
C LYS A 267 4.48 6.17 14.75
N TYR A 268 4.06 5.71 13.58
CA TYR A 268 2.64 5.60 13.23
C TYR A 268 1.88 4.64 14.17
N TYR A 269 2.54 3.56 14.61
CA TYR A 269 1.96 2.57 15.52
C TYR A 269 2.31 2.80 17.00
N GLU A 270 2.87 3.95 17.33
CA GLU A 270 3.23 4.32 18.71
C GLU A 270 4.15 3.28 19.37
N GLU A 271 5.13 2.75 18.62
CA GLU A 271 6.19 1.90 19.17
C GLU A 271 7.42 2.73 19.55
N ASP A 272 7.70 2.78 20.86
CA ASP A 272 8.92 3.39 21.43
C ASP A 272 10.13 2.46 21.30
N VAL A 273 10.37 1.92 20.10
CA VAL A 273 11.56 1.11 19.81
C VAL A 273 12.62 2.00 19.21
N ILE A 274 13.76 2.13 19.89
CA ILE A 274 14.97 2.66 19.26
C ILE A 274 15.32 1.69 18.15
N CYS A 275 15.16 2.11 16.89
CA CYS A 275 15.56 1.31 15.75
C CYS A 275 17.03 0.94 15.95
N PRO A 276 17.36 -0.35 16.19
CA PRO A 276 18.75 -0.77 16.08
C PRO A 276 19.11 -0.45 14.64
N LEU A 277 20.12 0.39 14.45
CA LEU A 277 20.61 0.66 13.12
C LEU A 277 21.11 -0.69 12.58
N VAL A 278 20.27 -1.36 11.80
CA VAL A 278 20.76 -2.14 10.65
C VAL A 278 21.71 -1.18 9.94
N GLU A 279 22.88 -1.65 9.49
CA GLU A 279 23.81 -0.80 8.74
C GLU A 279 23.01 0.04 7.74
N ALA A 280 23.28 1.35 7.66
CA ALA A 280 22.33 2.33 7.12
C ALA A 280 21.79 1.97 5.72
N ASP A 281 22.59 1.23 4.94
CA ASP A 281 22.31 0.75 3.59
C ASP A 281 21.23 -0.35 3.53
N ASP A 282 20.93 -1.03 4.64
CA ASP A 282 19.97 -2.14 4.69
C ASP A 282 18.64 -1.76 5.36
N CYS A 283 18.52 -0.53 5.86
CA CYS A 283 17.32 -0.08 6.55
C CYS A 283 16.19 0.31 5.58
N CYS A 284 16.41 1.34 4.78
CA CYS A 284 15.43 1.86 3.83
C CYS A 284 16.03 2.80 2.79
N SER A 285 15.34 2.99 1.66
CA SER A 285 15.77 3.90 0.59
C SER A 285 15.92 5.36 1.04
N SER A 286 15.30 5.79 2.15
CA SER A 286 15.54 7.14 2.68
C SER A 286 16.87 7.25 3.43
N CYS A 287 17.37 6.18 4.03
CA CYS A 287 18.66 6.17 4.73
C CYS A 287 19.83 6.17 3.73
N GLU A 288 19.67 5.49 2.60
CA GLU A 288 20.66 5.44 1.51
C GLU A 288 20.91 6.80 0.84
N LEU A 289 19.89 7.66 0.79
CA LEU A 289 20.00 8.96 0.11
C LEU A 289 21.00 9.92 0.78
N GLY A 290 21.46 9.61 2.01
CA GLY A 290 22.31 10.49 2.79
C GLY A 290 21.60 11.79 3.20
N LEU A 291 22.08 12.45 4.25
CA LEU A 291 21.54 13.74 4.73
C LEU A 291 21.93 14.95 3.83
N GLU A 292 22.19 14.74 2.54
CA GLU A 292 22.43 15.86 1.60
C GLU A 292 21.14 16.20 0.86
N LYS A 293 20.21 16.82 1.57
CA LYS A 293 19.19 17.65 0.94
C LYS A 293 19.23 19.01 1.61
N ASP A 294 20.00 19.92 1.01
CA ASP A 294 19.90 21.36 1.26
C ASP A 294 18.55 21.85 0.70
N PHE A 295 17.46 21.41 1.33
CA PHE A 295 16.10 21.73 0.94
C PHE A 295 15.69 23.00 1.68
N ASP A 296 15.79 24.15 1.00
CA ASP A 296 15.26 25.41 1.51
C ASP A 296 13.72 25.37 1.54
N ILE A 297 13.21 24.91 2.69
CA ILE A 297 11.78 24.84 2.95
C ILE A 297 11.12 26.22 2.89
N GLN A 298 11.84 27.30 3.22
CA GLN A 298 11.29 28.65 3.16
C GLN A 298 11.03 29.04 1.71
N HIS A 299 12.01 28.80 0.83
CA HIS A 299 11.85 29.07 -0.60
C HIS A 299 10.71 28.24 -1.21
N ALA A 300 10.64 26.94 -0.89
CA ALA A 300 9.58 26.06 -1.37
C ALA A 300 8.19 26.52 -0.91
N LEU A 301 8.05 26.93 0.36
CA LEU A 301 6.79 27.47 0.90
C LEU A 301 6.42 28.80 0.25
N ILE A 302 7.38 29.71 0.06
CA ILE A 302 7.14 30.98 -0.64
C ILE A 302 6.62 30.72 -2.06
N LEU A 303 7.24 29.78 -2.79
CA LEU A 303 6.81 29.42 -4.14
C LEU A 303 5.40 28.81 -4.14
N LEU A 304 5.10 27.94 -3.18
CA LEU A 304 3.77 27.35 -2.99
C LEU A 304 2.72 28.44 -2.71
N PHE A 305 2.97 29.33 -1.75
CA PHE A 305 2.06 30.44 -1.43
C PHE A 305 1.83 31.37 -2.61
N LYS A 306 2.90 31.72 -3.36
CA LYS A 306 2.78 32.51 -4.59
C LYS A 306 1.90 31.79 -5.62
N THR A 307 2.12 30.49 -5.81
CA THR A 307 1.33 29.68 -6.76
C THR A 307 -0.14 29.61 -6.35
N ILE A 308 -0.44 29.46 -5.05
CA ILE A 308 -1.82 29.46 -4.52
C ILE A 308 -2.48 30.82 -4.79
N ASN A 309 -1.81 31.93 -4.48
CA ASN A 309 -2.35 33.27 -4.73
C ASN A 309 -2.61 33.52 -6.23
N GLU A 310 -1.69 33.10 -7.10
CA GLU A 310 -1.87 33.21 -8.55
C GLU A 310 -3.02 32.32 -9.06
N LEU A 311 -3.20 31.13 -8.50
CA LEU A 311 -4.33 30.26 -8.81
C LEU A 311 -5.66 30.87 -8.37
N GLU A 312 -5.72 31.48 -7.18
CA GLU A 312 -6.90 32.21 -6.71
C GLU A 312 -7.25 33.37 -7.67
N ASP A 313 -6.26 34.15 -8.09
CA ASP A 313 -6.45 35.22 -9.08
C ASP A 313 -6.99 34.71 -10.42
N VAL A 314 -6.48 33.57 -10.89
CA VAL A 314 -6.94 32.93 -12.14
C VAL A 314 -8.37 32.38 -12.00
N LEU A 315 -8.69 31.76 -10.87
CA LEU A 315 -10.04 31.23 -10.57
C LEU A 315 -11.05 32.37 -10.41
N MET A 316 -10.67 33.47 -9.76
CA MET A 316 -11.49 34.68 -9.62
C MET A 316 -11.71 35.38 -10.97
N LYS A 317 -10.69 35.43 -11.84
CA LYS A 317 -10.84 35.94 -13.22
C LYS A 317 -11.71 35.03 -14.10
N LYS A 318 -11.68 33.70 -13.91
CA LYS A 318 -12.59 32.77 -14.60
C LYS A 318 -14.05 32.95 -14.16
N ASN A 319 -14.31 33.12 -12.87
CA ASN A 319 -15.65 33.40 -12.36
C ASN A 319 -16.22 34.74 -12.87
N ARG A 320 -15.36 35.74 -13.13
CA ARG A 320 -15.78 36.99 -13.79
C ARG A 320 -16.06 36.81 -15.29
N ARG A 321 -15.33 35.95 -16.00
CA ARG A 321 -15.53 35.68 -17.43
C ARG A 321 -16.73 34.76 -17.72
N SER A 322 -17.09 33.85 -16.81
CA SER A 322 -18.29 33.01 -16.96
C SER A 322 -19.61 33.78 -16.83
N VAL A 323 -19.58 35.01 -16.33
CA VAL A 323 -20.75 35.92 -16.30
C VAL A 323 -20.82 36.77 -17.57
N SER A 324 -19.78 36.79 -18.42
CA SER A 324 -19.68 37.79 -19.50
C SER A 324 -19.40 37.28 -20.90
N ASN A 325 -19.38 35.98 -21.22
CA ASN A 325 -19.48 35.51 -22.61
C ASN A 325 -19.78 34.01 -22.69
N LYS A 326 -20.93 33.67 -23.29
CA LYS A 326 -21.04 32.50 -24.17
C LYS A 326 -20.20 32.83 -25.42
N ASP A 327 -19.54 31.81 -25.94
CA ASP A 327 -18.71 31.83 -27.15
C ASP A 327 -17.27 32.34 -26.94
N ASP A 328 -16.37 31.42 -26.58
CA ASP A 328 -15.16 31.12 -27.38
C ASP A 328 -14.30 30.04 -26.71
N ILE A 329 -14.10 28.95 -27.46
CA ILE A 329 -13.10 27.91 -27.19
C ILE A 329 -11.74 28.49 -27.56
N LEU A 330 -10.76 28.58 -26.64
CA LEU A 330 -9.35 28.60 -27.03
C LEU A 330 -8.37 28.22 -25.89
N VAL A 331 -7.56 27.24 -26.25
CA VAL A 331 -6.33 26.67 -25.67
C VAL A 331 -5.46 27.68 -24.92
N ALA A 332 -5.17 27.41 -23.64
CA ALA A 332 -4.09 28.07 -22.90
C ALA A 332 -2.78 27.27 -23.05
N ARG A 333 -1.86 27.76 -23.89
CA ARG A 333 -0.45 27.34 -23.92
C ARG A 333 0.28 27.99 -22.74
N CYS A 334 0.83 27.18 -21.85
CA CYS A 334 1.76 27.63 -20.81
C CYS A 334 3.11 27.96 -21.49
N LYS A 335 3.52 29.23 -21.47
CA LYS A 335 4.89 29.65 -21.80
C LYS A 335 5.66 29.72 -20.49
N THR A 336 6.31 28.64 -20.09
CA THR A 336 7.40 28.70 -19.11
C THR A 336 8.71 28.73 -19.89
N GLY A 337 9.36 29.90 -19.90
CA GLY A 337 10.74 30.02 -20.33
C GLY A 337 11.61 29.24 -19.35
N LEU A 338 12.32 28.24 -19.87
CA LEU A 338 13.45 27.63 -19.20
C LEU A 338 14.55 28.68 -19.07
N VAL A 339 14.79 29.15 -17.85
CA VAL A 339 16.11 29.63 -17.45
C VAL A 339 16.70 28.48 -16.64
N GLY A 340 17.80 27.94 -17.15
CA GLY A 340 18.40 26.69 -16.70
C GLY A 340 19.02 26.77 -15.31
N ILE A 341 18.99 25.62 -14.66
CA ILE A 341 20.03 25.10 -13.77
C ILE A 341 20.31 23.68 -14.23
#